data_AF-A0A2D6RE37-F1
#
_entry.id   AF-A0A2D6RE37-F1
#
_cell.length_a   1.000
_cell.length_b   1.000
_cell.length_c   1.000
_cell.angle_alpha   90.00
_cell.angle_beta   90.00
_cell.angle_gamma   90.00
#
_symmetry.space_group_name_H-M   'P 1'
#
loop_
_entity.id
_entity.type
_entity.pdbx_description
1 polymer ?
#
loop_
_entity_poly.entity_id
_entity_poly.type
_entity_poly.pdbx_seq_one_letter_code
_entity_poly.pdbx_strand_id
1 'polypeptide(L)' 'MTEIKSDSSLVAHITMKLSDGSAADSTKVNNNPAIINMGDQSISPAFEAQLIGM' A
#
# COMPACT_ATOMS: atom_id res chain seq x y z
N MET A 1 -2.18 -18.67 9.44
CA MET A 1 -1.41 -17.54 8.88
C MET A 1 -2.37 -16.78 7.99
N THR A 2 -2.58 -15.49 8.22
CA THR A 2 -3.47 -14.67 7.37
C THR A 2 -2.58 -13.96 6.37
N GLU A 3 -2.46 -14.51 5.17
CA GLU A 3 -1.60 -14.00 4.11
C GLU A 3 -2.41 -13.08 3.18
N ILE A 4 -1.79 -12.02 2.67
CA ILE A 4 -2.44 -11.15 1.67
C ILE A 4 -2.52 -11.89 0.33
N LYS A 5 -3.73 -11.92 -0.25
CA LYS A 5 -4.06 -12.54 -1.55
C LYS A 5 -4.55 -11.49 -2.54
N SER A 6 -4.67 -11.89 -3.81
CA SER A 6 -5.06 -11.02 -4.93
C SER A 6 -6.45 -10.38 -4.81
N ASP A 7 -7.30 -10.89 -3.92
CA ASP A 7 -8.66 -10.43 -3.63
C ASP A 7 -8.79 -9.78 -2.25
N SER A 8 -7.68 -9.52 -1.57
CA SER A 8 -7.68 -8.97 -0.21
C SER A 8 -8.01 -7.48 -0.19
N SER A 9 -8.62 -7.03 0.90
CA SER A 9 -8.74 -5.61 1.25
C SER A 9 -8.02 -5.37 2.56
N LEU A 10 -7.17 -4.35 2.60
CA LEU A 10 -6.28 -4.09 3.73
C LEU A 10 -6.20 -2.60 4.06
N VAL A 11 -6.06 -2.31 5.35
CA VAL A 11 -5.89 -0.95 5.88
C VAL A 11 -4.43 -0.77 6.24
N ALA A 12 -3.76 0.22 5.63
CA ALA A 12 -2.33 0.44 5.82
C ALA A 12 -1.98 1.93 5.85
N HIS A 13 -0.88 2.23 6.55
CA HIS A 13 -0.20 3.51 6.39
C HIS A 13 0.89 3.39 5.32
N ILE A 14 0.72 4.16 4.25
CA ILE A 14 1.66 4.28 3.14
C ILE A 14 2.49 5.56 3.31
N THR A 15 3.79 5.46 3.05
CA THR A 15 4.69 6.60 2.91
C THR A 15 5.47 6.44 1.60
N MET A 16 5.23 7.35 0.67
CA MET A 16 5.97 7.45 -0.59
C MET A 16 7.19 8.33 -0.39
N LYS A 17 8.35 7.86 -0.83
CA LYS A 17 9.61 8.61 -0.75
C LYS A 17 10.18 8.82 -2.15
N LEU A 18 10.81 9.97 -2.35
CA LEU A 18 11.65 10.21 -3.52
C LEU A 18 12.99 9.48 -3.35
N SER A 19 13.74 9.36 -4.45
CA SER A 19 15.04 8.70 -4.46
C SER A 19 16.08 9.34 -3.52
N ASP A 20 15.89 10.62 -3.18
CA ASP A 20 16.71 11.35 -2.20
C ASP A 20 16.30 11.09 -0.74
N GLY A 21 15.28 10.25 -0.50
CA GLY A 21 14.79 9.89 0.82
C GLY A 21 13.77 10.86 1.43
N SER A 22 13.50 11.99 0.77
CA SER A 22 12.43 12.91 1.18
C SER A 22 11.06 12.26 0.98
N ALA A 23 10.08 12.66 1.81
CA ALA A 23 8.72 12.17 1.68
C ALA A 23 8.01 12.88 0.53
N ALA A 24 7.54 12.13 -0.46
CA ALA A 24 6.65 12.63 -1.50
C ALA A 24 5.21 12.73 -0.99
N ASP A 25 4.75 11.72 -0.25
CA ASP A 25 3.43 11.69 0.38
C ASP A 25 3.42 10.73 1.57
N SER A 26 2.61 10.99 2.60
CA SER A 26 2.49 10.09 3.75
C SER A 26 1.13 10.16 4.43
N THR A 27 0.39 9.05 4.37
CA THR A 27 -0.86 8.83 5.13
C THR A 27 -0.61 8.72 6.63
N LYS A 28 0.63 8.42 7.05
CA LYS A 28 1.01 8.29 8.45
C LYS A 28 1.09 9.64 9.16
N VAL A 29 1.59 10.67 8.47
CA VAL A 29 1.70 12.03 9.02
C VAL A 29 0.33 12.61 9.37
N ASN A 30 -0.67 12.30 8.56
CA ASN A 30 -2.05 12.78 8.75
C ASN A 30 -2.91 11.84 9.61
N ASN A 31 -2.33 10.76 10.13
CA ASN A 31 -3.01 9.73 10.95
C ASN A 31 -4.30 9.19 10.30
N ASN A 32 -4.33 9.15 8.97
CA ASN A 32 -5.48 8.76 8.17
C ASN A 32 -5.06 7.60 7.25
N PRO A 33 -5.25 6.34 7.67
CA PRO A 33 -4.81 5.19 6.91
C PRO A 33 -5.59 5.04 5.59
N ALA A 34 -4.96 4.45 4.59
CA ALA A 34 -5.59 4.15 3.32
C ALA A 34 -6.15 2.72 3.31
N ILE A 35 -7.24 2.53 2.57
CA ILE A 35 -7.73 1.21 2.19
C ILE A 35 -7.10 0.87 0.84
N ILE A 36 -6.46 -0.29 0.76
CA ILE A 36 -5.96 -0.87 -0.48
C ILE A 36 -6.85 -2.07 -0.77
N ASN A 37 -7.54 -2.05 -1.92
CA ASN A 37 -8.25 -3.22 -2.42
C ASN A 37 -7.41 -3.82 -3.54
N MET A 38 -7.02 -5.09 -3.38
CA MET A 38 -6.22 -5.79 -4.38
C MET A 38 -7.10 -6.10 -5.60
N GLY A 39 -6.57 -5.90 -6.81
CA GLY A 39 -7.22 -6.23 -8.06
C GLY A 39 -8.26 -5.20 -8.56
N ASP A 40 -8.45 -4.07 -7.85
CA ASP A 40 -9.36 -3.01 -8.27
C ASP A 40 -8.72 -1.97 -9.20
N GLN A 41 -7.42 -2.11 -9.50
CA GLN A 41 -6.60 -1.21 -10.32
C GLN A 41 -6.41 0.20 -9.72
N SER A 42 -6.73 0.40 -8.44
CA SER A 42 -6.45 1.66 -7.72
C SER A 42 -4.95 1.89 -7.47
N ILE A 43 -4.17 0.80 -7.46
CA ILE A 43 -2.72 0.81 -7.35
C ILE A 43 -2.08 0.02 -8.48
N SER A 44 -0.80 0.30 -8.76
CA SER A 44 -0.09 -0.38 -9.84
C SER A 44 0.09 -1.88 -9.57
N PRO A 45 0.06 -2.75 -10.59
CA PRO A 45 0.31 -4.19 -10.43
C PRO A 45 1.65 -4.53 -9.78
N ALA A 46 2.68 -3.69 -10.00
CA ALA A 46 3.98 -3.86 -9.38
C ALA A 46 3.93 -3.67 -7.86
N PHE A 47 3.09 -2.75 -7.38
CA PHE A 47 2.90 -2.53 -5.94
C PHE A 47 2.09 -3.66 -5.31
N GLU A 48 1.03 -4.13 -5.99
CA GLU A 48 0.25 -5.29 -5.55
C GLU A 48 1.15 -6.53 -5.38
N ALA A 49 2.04 -6.78 -6.34
CA ALA A 49 2.96 -7.92 -6.29
C ALA A 49 3.93 -7.91 -5.09
N GLN A 50 4.20 -6.74 -4.50
CA GLN A 50 5.01 -6.65 -3.28
C GLN A 50 4.22 -6.95 -2.00
N LEU A 51 2.89 -6.88 -2.05
CA LEU A 51 2.02 -7.13 -0.89
C LEU A 51 1.60 -8.60 -0.79
N ILE A 52 1.48 -9.30 -1.93
CA ILE A 52 1.06 -10.71 -1.95
C ILE A 52 2.02 -11.58 -1.12
N GLY A 53 1.47 -12.35 -0.19
CA GLY A 53 2.21 -13.28 0.66
C GLY A 53 2.89 -12.66 1.89
N MET A 54 2.74 -11.34 2.11
CA MET A 54 3.00 -10.74 3.43
C MET A 54 1.87 -11.12 4.42
#